data_AF-A0A060C102-F1
#
_entry.id   AF-A0A060C102-F1
#
_cell.length_a   1.000
_cell.length_b   1.000
_cell.length_c   1.000
_cell.angle_alpha   90.00
_cell.angle_beta   90.00
_cell.angle_gamma   90.00
#
_symmetry.space_group_name_H-M   'P 1'
#
loop_
_entity.id
_entity.type
_entity.pdbx_description
1 polymer ?
#
loop_
_entity_poly.entity_id
_entity_poly.type
_entity_poly.pdbx_seq_one_letter_code
_entity_poly.pdbx_strand_id
1 'polypeptide(L)' 'ETDPTIGLTGSKLIWPDGRLQEAGGIMWNDASGWNFGRGDDPDRALYRWRREVDYISGASIMLERAFFVASGGF' A
#
# COMPACT_ATOMS: atom_id res chain seq x y z
N GLU A 1 6.92 -13.18 2.31
CA GLU A 1 5.58 -13.49 1.80
C GLU A 1 5.74 -14.38 0.59
N THR A 2 5.04 -15.51 0.55
CA THR A 2 5.18 -16.54 -0.52
C THR A 2 3.84 -16.91 -1.14
N ASP A 3 2.77 -16.19 -0.80
CA ASP A 3 1.45 -16.35 -1.41
C ASP A 3 1.50 -15.99 -2.90
N PRO A 4 1.32 -16.97 -3.81
CA PRO A 4 1.45 -16.75 -5.24
C PRO A 4 0.31 -15.91 -5.84
N THR A 5 -0.74 -15.61 -5.06
CA THR A 5 -1.85 -14.75 -5.51
C THR A 5 -1.53 -13.26 -5.41
N ILE A 6 -0.45 -12.89 -4.73
CA ILE A 6 -0.06 -11.50 -4.50
C ILE A 6 0.81 -11.01 -5.66
N GLY A 7 0.28 -10.10 -6.48
CA GLY A 7 1.05 -9.48 -7.58
C GLY A 7 2.04 -8.41 -7.14
N LEU A 8 1.75 -7.71 -6.02
CA LEU A 8 2.49 -6.54 -5.57
C LEU A 8 2.23 -6.28 -4.08
N THR A 9 3.26 -5.84 -3.37
CA THR A 9 3.22 -5.52 -1.93
C THR A 9 3.80 -4.15 -1.64
N GLY A 10 3.34 -3.54 -0.55
CA GLY A 10 3.77 -2.21 -0.12
C GLY A 10 3.91 -2.10 1.38
N SER A 11 4.69 -1.11 1.82
CA SER A 11 4.86 -0.80 3.23
C SER A 11 3.75 0.12 3.73
N LYS A 12 3.38 -0.01 5.00
CA LYS A 12 2.74 1.08 5.72
C LYS A 12 3.72 2.26 5.80
N LEU A 13 3.25 3.46 5.47
CA LEU A 13 4.07 4.67 5.44
C LEU A 13 3.78 5.54 6.66
N ILE A 14 4.82 6.09 7.27
CA ILE A 14 4.74 6.97 8.43
C ILE A 14 5.47 8.26 8.05
N TRP A 15 4.85 9.41 8.33
CA TRP A 15 5.48 10.70 8.11
C TRP A 15 6.62 10.95 9.09
N PRO A 16 7.53 11.90 8.78
CA PRO A 16 8.60 12.28 9.70
C PRO A 16 8.12 12.78 11.07
N ASP A 17 6.88 13.27 11.17
CA ASP A 17 6.26 13.73 12.42
C ASP A 17 5.64 12.58 13.26
N GLY A 18 5.78 11.33 12.80
CA GLY A 18 5.31 10.13 13.48
C GLY A 18 3.86 9.76 13.19
N ARG A 19 3.11 10.55 12.42
CA ARG A 19 1.71 10.24 12.08
C ARG A 19 1.64 9.26 10.91
N LEU A 20 0.58 8.46 10.89
CA LEU A 20 0.32 7.53 9.80
C LEU A 20 0.07 8.28 8.49
N GLN A 21 0.90 8.02 7.47
CA GLN A 21 0.69 8.59 6.14
C GLN A 21 -0.32 7.75 5.35
N GLU A 22 -0.12 6.43 5.33
CA GLU A 22 -0.91 5.49 4.54
C GLU A 22 -0.75 4.07 5.10
N ALA A 23 -1.86 3.38 5.35
CA ALA A 23 -1.91 1.94 5.63
C ALA A 23 -2.64 1.16 4.50
N GLY A 24 -2.49 1.63 3.26
CA GLY A 24 -3.15 1.15 2.05
C GLY A 24 -4.04 2.20 1.40
N GLY A 25 -4.09 2.19 0.06
CA GLY A 25 -4.95 3.05 -0.74
C GLY A 25 -6.37 2.50 -0.92
N ILE A 26 -7.33 3.41 -1.07
CA ILE A 26 -8.73 3.11 -1.40
C ILE A 26 -9.07 3.88 -2.67
N MET A 27 -9.63 3.18 -3.67
CA MET A 27 -10.25 3.80 -4.83
C MET A 27 -11.77 3.74 -4.68
N TRP A 28 -12.39 4.90 -4.59
CA TRP A 28 -13.84 5.00 -4.54
C TRP A 28 -14.46 4.86 -5.93
N ASN A 29 -15.75 4.58 -5.98
CA ASN A 29 -16.47 4.35 -7.24
C ASN A 29 -16.53 5.60 -8.16
N ASP A 30 -16.24 6.78 -7.62
CA ASP A 30 -16.08 8.03 -8.37
C ASP A 30 -14.63 8.26 -8.84
N ALA A 31 -13.78 7.24 -8.75
CA ALA A 31 -12.34 7.26 -9.02
C ALA A 31 -11.50 8.18 -8.11
N SER A 32 -12.07 8.68 -7.01
CA SER A 32 -11.29 9.41 -6.01
C SER A 32 -10.43 8.45 -5.17
N GLY A 33 -9.20 8.87 -4.88
CA GLY A 33 -8.26 8.12 -4.07
C GLY A 33 -8.22 8.59 -2.62
N TRP A 34 -8.06 7.67 -1.67
CA TRP A 34 -7.83 7.99 -0.26
C TRP A 34 -6.77 7.09 0.39
N ASN A 35 -5.99 7.67 1.31
CA ASN A 35 -4.98 6.94 2.06
C ASN A 35 -5.57 6.51 3.41
N PHE A 36 -5.77 5.21 3.59
CA PHE A 36 -6.38 4.67 4.80
C PHE A 36 -5.54 4.99 6.05
N GLY A 37 -6.20 5.53 7.09
CA GLY A 37 -5.57 5.91 8.35
C GLY A 37 -4.74 7.20 8.32
N ARG A 38 -4.80 7.97 7.22
CA ARG A 38 -4.07 9.23 7.08
C ARG A 38 -4.27 10.17 8.29
N GLY A 39 -3.17 10.49 8.97
CA GLY A 39 -3.13 11.39 10.12
C GLY A 39 -3.40 10.73 11.48
N ASP A 40 -3.71 9.44 11.51
CA ASP A 40 -4.00 8.69 12.74
C ASP A 40 -2.72 8.16 13.40
N ASP A 41 -2.88 7.51 14.55
CA ASP A 41 -1.83 6.78 15.25
C ASP A 41 -1.45 5.50 14.48
N PRO A 42 -0.20 5.39 13.98
CA PRO A 42 0.25 4.21 13.22
C PRO A 42 0.27 2.92 14.05
N ASP A 43 0.23 3.02 15.39
CA ASP A 43 0.23 1.91 16.33
C ASP A 43 -1.17 1.44 16.74
N ARG A 44 -2.21 1.80 15.99
CA ARG A 44 -3.50 1.15 16.15
C ARG A 44 -3.48 -0.24 15.53
N ALA A 45 -4.09 -1.22 16.21
CA ALA A 45 -4.16 -2.61 15.74
C ALA A 45 -4.78 -2.73 14.34
N LEU A 46 -5.69 -1.83 13.99
CA LEU A 46 -6.32 -1.72 12.67
C LEU A 46 -5.31 -1.55 11.51
N TYR A 47 -4.10 -1.05 11.79
CA TYR A 47 -3.02 -0.81 10.81
C TYR A 47 -1.82 -1.75 10.97
N ARG A 48 -1.95 -2.84 11.73
CA ARG A 48 -0.86 -3.77 12.04
C ARG A 48 -1.17 -5.21 11.65
N TRP A 49 -1.70 -5.39 10.44
CA TRP A 49 -1.94 -6.70 9.85
C TRP A 49 -1.88 -6.59 8.31
N ARG A 50 -1.70 -7.72 7.64
CA ARG A 50 -1.63 -7.80 6.17
C ARG A 50 -3.04 -7.68 5.58
N ARG A 51 -3.29 -6.67 4.75
CA ARG A 51 -4.59 -6.44 4.12
C ARG A 51 -4.48 -6.30 2.60
N GLU A 52 -5.56 -6.63 1.92
CA GLU A 52 -5.78 -6.25 0.53
C GLU A 52 -6.16 -4.76 0.44
N VAL A 53 -5.75 -4.13 -0.65
CA VAL A 53 -5.86 -2.69 -0.91
C VAL A 53 -6.07 -2.47 -2.41
N ASP A 54 -6.73 -1.38 -2.79
CA ASP A 54 -6.96 -1.06 -4.20
C ASP A 54 -5.68 -0.56 -4.89
N TYR A 55 -4.84 0.16 -4.14
CA TYR A 55 -3.53 0.60 -4.58
C TYR A 55 -2.57 0.80 -3.40
N ILE A 56 -1.28 0.95 -3.70
CA ILE A 56 -0.26 1.42 -2.75
C ILE A 56 0.51 2.59 -3.35
N SER A 57 0.99 3.48 -2.49
CA SER A 57 1.89 4.55 -2.91
C SER A 57 3.22 4.03 -3.48
N GLY A 58 3.72 4.70 -4.53
CA GLY A 58 5.01 4.41 -5.18
C GLY A 58 6.26 4.52 -4.31
N ALA A 59 6.13 4.98 -3.06
CA ALA A 59 7.25 5.25 -2.17
C ALA A 59 7.94 3.97 -1.64
N SER A 60 7.22 2.85 -1.57
CA SER A 60 7.78 1.58 -1.10
C SER A 60 6.98 0.42 -1.69
N ILE A 61 7.44 -0.12 -2.81
CA ILE A 61 6.79 -1.20 -3.56
C ILE A 61 7.76 -2.36 -3.75
N MET A 62 7.24 -3.59 -3.62
CA MET A 62 7.92 -4.81 -4.03
C MET A 62 6.99 -5.64 -4.90
N LEU A 63 7.50 -6.08 -6.05
CA LEU A 63 6.83 -6.94 -7.01
C LEU A 63 7.87 -7.85 -7.69
N GLU A 64 7.41 -8.93 -8.31
CA GLU A 64 8.30 -9.81 -9.05
C GLU A 64 8.89 -9.11 -10.28
N ARG A 65 10.20 -9.27 -10.48
CA ARG A 65 10.90 -8.68 -11.63
C ARG A 65 10.32 -9.14 -12.97
N ALA A 66 9.98 -10.43 -13.08
CA ALA A 66 9.42 -10.98 -14.32
C ALA A 66 8.08 -10.32 -14.66
N PHE A 67 7.21 -10.15 -13.66
CA PHE A 67 5.94 -9.44 -13.81
C PHE A 67 6.13 -7.96 -14.19
N PHE A 68 7.07 -7.26 -13.55
CA PHE A 68 7.39 -5.86 -13.88
C PHE A 68 7.82 -5.69 -15.34
N VAL A 69 8.74 -6.54 -15.81
CA VAL A 69 9.23 -6.51 -17.20
C VAL A 69 8.13 -6.85 -18.19
N ALA A 70 7.31 -7.87 -17.91
CA ALA A 70 6.18 -8.26 -18.75
C ALA A 70 5.11 -7.16 -18.86
N SER A 71 4.97 -6.32 -17.82
CA SER A 71 4.02 -5.21 -17.77
C SER A 71 4.49 -3.95 -18.51
N GLY A 72 5.67 -3.98 -19.14
CA GLY A 72 6.23 -2.84 -19.88
C GLY A 72 7.07 -1.89 -19.04
N GLY A 73 7.34 -2.22 -17.77
CA GLY A 73 8.11 -1.36 -16.88
C GLY A 73 7.38 -0.07 -16.50
N PHE A 74 8.13 1.01 -16.33
CA PHE A 74 7.62 2.37 -16.15
C PHE A 74 7.93 3.21 -17.40
#